data_AF-A0A931BFU1-F1
#
_entry.id   AF-A0A931BFU1-F1
#
_cell.length_a   1.000
_cell.length_b   1.000
_cell.length_c   1.000
_cell.angle_alpha   90.00
_cell.angle_beta   90.00
_cell.angle_gamma   90.00
#
_symmetry.space_group_name_H-M   'P 1'
#
loop_
_entity.id
_entity.type
_entity.pdbx_description
1 polymer ?
#
loop_
_entity_poly.entity_id
_entity_poly.type
_entity_poly.pdbx_seq_one_letter_code
_entity_poly.pdbx_strand_id
1 'polypeptide(L)'
;MRNFLLALLILLGSNAYAQTTITIPSKAASKLEKLLKQTQDAMEVGKKAAILPVEARPLTNRVLAQSTSDFLALASRTNPTKEAFLQSLDAGLSRINPLMKTLEDRQQTASFYQDLLDLVGIESSEGRLTAFVESESTAKQ
;
A
#
# COMPACT_ATOMS: atom_id res chain seq x y z
N MET A 1 -38.51 -48.92 4.19
CA MET A 1 -37.18 -48.67 3.58
C MET A 1 -36.80 -47.25 3.94
N ARG A 2 -35.96 -47.08 4.96
CA ARG A 2 -34.49 -47.04 4.86
C ARG A 2 -34.02 -45.64 4.40
N ASN A 3 -33.76 -44.83 5.42
CA ASN A 3 -32.66 -43.87 5.54
C ASN A 3 -32.40 -42.97 4.33
N PHE A 4 -32.68 -41.67 4.46
CA PHE A 4 -31.76 -40.65 3.94
C PHE A 4 -31.66 -39.50 4.93
N LEU A 5 -30.87 -39.79 5.98
CA LEU A 5 -30.26 -38.83 6.87
C LEU A 5 -29.03 -38.28 6.13
N LEU A 6 -29.09 -37.03 5.66
CA LEU A 6 -27.91 -36.30 5.20
C LEU A 6 -28.02 -34.86 5.69
N ALA A 7 -27.57 -34.69 6.93
CA ALA A 7 -27.23 -33.40 7.49
C ALA A 7 -26.04 -32.83 6.72
N LEU A 8 -26.27 -31.80 5.90
CA LEU A 8 -25.20 -30.97 5.36
C LEU A 8 -25.02 -29.77 6.30
N LEU A 9 -24.30 -30.00 7.39
CA LEU A 9 -23.77 -28.97 8.27
C LEU A 9 -22.62 -28.28 7.53
N ILE A 10 -22.94 -27.22 6.80
CA ILE A 10 -21.91 -26.31 6.28
C ILE A 10 -21.40 -25.53 7.51
N LEU A 11 -20.34 -26.03 8.14
CA LEU A 11 -19.52 -25.22 9.04
C LEU A 11 -18.94 -24.07 8.22
N LEU A 12 -19.59 -22.92 8.27
CA LEU A 12 -18.94 -21.63 8.04
C LEU A 12 -17.96 -21.43 9.20
N GLY A 13 -16.79 -22.03 9.08
CA GLY A 13 -15.63 -21.66 9.87
C GLY A 13 -15.27 -20.23 9.49
N SER A 14 -15.81 -19.26 10.21
CA SER A 14 -15.23 -17.93 10.26
C SER A 14 -13.85 -18.09 10.86
N ASN A 15 -12.83 -18.26 10.02
CA ASN A 15 -11.45 -17.99 10.39
C ASN A 15 -11.40 -16.49 10.70
N ALA A 16 -11.81 -16.12 11.92
CA ALA A 16 -11.41 -14.88 12.52
C ALA A 16 -9.90 -15.03 12.78
N TYR A 17 -9.10 -14.81 11.74
CA TYR A 17 -7.68 -14.57 11.91
C TYR A 17 -7.61 -13.37 12.86
N ALA A 18 -7.22 -13.62 14.10
CA ALA A 18 -6.96 -12.58 15.07
C ALA A 18 -5.81 -11.74 14.49
N GLN A 19 -6.15 -10.61 13.88
CA GLN A 19 -5.15 -9.72 13.29
C GLN A 19 -4.30 -9.18 14.43
N THR A 20 -3.01 -9.46 14.38
CA THR A 20 -2.06 -8.98 15.38
C THR A 20 -1.86 -7.48 15.20
N THR A 21 -2.10 -6.73 16.28
CA THR A 21 -1.73 -5.33 16.38
C THR A 21 -0.22 -5.21 16.26
N ILE A 22 0.26 -4.17 15.59
CA ILE A 22 1.68 -3.86 15.47
C ILE A 22 2.05 -2.66 16.34
N THR A 23 3.30 -2.65 16.81
CA THR A 23 3.86 -1.49 17.51
C THR A 23 4.35 -0.49 16.47
N ILE A 24 3.71 0.69 16.43
CA ILE A 24 4.14 1.77 15.55
C ILE A 24 5.38 2.45 16.15
N PRO A 25 6.47 2.63 15.39
CA PRO A 25 7.63 3.39 15.84
C PRO A 25 7.23 4.81 16.28
N SER A 26 7.78 5.28 17.41
CA SER A 26 7.39 6.58 18.01
C SER A 26 7.59 7.80 17.10
N LYS A 27 8.46 7.69 16.09
CA LYS A 27 8.75 8.73 15.09
C LYS A 27 8.01 8.53 13.76
N ALA A 28 7.15 7.52 13.62
CA ALA A 28 6.47 7.20 12.37
C ALA A 28 5.59 8.36 11.90
N ALA A 29 4.72 8.87 12.78
CA ALA A 29 3.79 9.96 12.46
C ALA A 29 4.51 11.22 11.94
N SER A 30 5.53 11.70 12.66
CA SER A 30 6.27 12.91 12.25
C SER A 30 7.06 12.72 10.95
N LYS A 31 7.56 11.51 10.68
CA LYS A 31 8.21 11.19 9.40
C LYS A 31 7.20 11.10 8.25
N LEU A 32 6.03 10.51 8.48
CA LEU A 32 4.93 10.45 7.51
C LEU A 32 4.39 11.85 7.20
N GLU A 33 4.20 12.71 8.19
CA GLU A 33 3.82 14.12 8.01
C GLU A 33 4.85 14.88 7.17
N LYS A 34 6.14 14.69 7.45
CA LYS A 34 7.22 15.29 6.66
C LYS A 34 7.17 14.82 5.22
N LEU A 35 7.02 13.51 4.99
CA LEU A 35 6.93 12.94 3.65
C LEU A 35 5.70 13.46 2.90
N LEU A 36 4.54 13.49 3.57
CA LEU A 36 3.30 14.03 3.01
C LEU A 36 3.49 15.48 2.55
N LYS A 37 4.07 16.33 3.39
CA LYS A 37 4.37 17.72 3.05
C LYS A 37 5.32 17.81 1.86
N GLN A 38 6.38 17.02 1.83
CA GLN A 38 7.32 16.99 0.70
C GLN A 38 6.64 16.59 -0.61
N THR A 39 5.74 15.59 -0.57
CA THR A 39 4.98 15.17 -1.74
C THR A 39 3.98 16.23 -2.19
N GLN A 40 3.33 16.94 -1.25
CA GLN A 40 2.41 18.05 -1.55
C GLN A 40 3.14 19.29 -2.09
N ASP A 41 4.28 19.68 -1.52
CA ASP A 41 5.09 20.80 -2.01
C ASP A 41 5.60 20.53 -3.44
N ALA A 42 5.87 19.27 -3.77
CA ALA A 42 6.22 18.84 -5.14
C ALA A 42 5.04 18.92 -6.13
N MET A 43 3.80 19.08 -5.65
CA MET A 43 2.62 19.34 -6.49
C MET A 43 2.49 20.82 -6.88
N GLU A 44 2.98 21.76 -6.06
CA GLU A 44 2.62 23.17 -6.23
C GLU A 44 3.33 23.87 -7.39
N VAL A 45 4.62 23.63 -7.67
CA VAL A 45 5.28 24.18 -8.87
C VAL A 45 6.55 23.40 -9.11
N GLY A 46 6.66 22.66 -10.23
CA GLY A 46 7.90 22.36 -10.98
C GLY A 46 9.17 21.93 -10.23
N LYS A 47 9.11 21.68 -8.92
CA LYS A 47 10.25 21.43 -8.04
C LYS A 47 10.48 19.94 -8.05
N LYS A 48 11.66 19.62 -8.57
CA LYS A 48 12.18 18.30 -8.86
C LYS A 48 12.19 17.42 -7.61
N ALA A 49 11.11 16.68 -7.36
CA ALA A 49 11.25 15.36 -6.74
C ALA A 49 11.88 14.47 -7.80
N ALA A 50 13.13 14.05 -7.58
CA ALA A 50 13.97 13.39 -8.58
C ALA A 50 13.53 11.97 -8.98
N ILE A 51 12.29 11.56 -8.67
CA ILE A 51 11.95 10.14 -8.52
C ILE A 51 10.79 9.68 -9.44
N LEU A 52 10.05 10.52 -10.18
CA LEU A 52 8.89 10.05 -10.98
C LEU A 52 8.62 10.83 -12.31
N PRO A 53 7.99 10.19 -13.32
CA PRO A 53 7.93 10.64 -14.72
C PRO A 53 7.25 12.00 -14.91
N VAL A 54 7.84 12.84 -15.77
CA VAL A 54 7.58 14.29 -15.94
C VAL A 54 6.13 14.62 -16.33
N GLU A 55 5.48 13.77 -17.12
CA GLU A 55 4.22 14.10 -17.79
C GLU A 55 2.96 13.81 -16.93
N ALA A 56 3.08 12.94 -15.91
CA ALA A 56 1.98 12.53 -15.02
C ALA A 56 2.12 13.03 -13.58
N ARG A 57 3.13 13.86 -13.28
CA ARG A 57 3.53 14.26 -11.92
C ARG A 57 2.40 14.73 -11.01
N PRO A 58 1.43 15.56 -11.44
CA PRO A 58 0.38 16.02 -10.53
C PRO A 58 -0.53 14.90 -10.03
N LEU A 59 -0.88 13.95 -10.91
CA LEU A 59 -1.74 12.81 -10.56
C LEU A 59 -0.96 11.79 -9.74
N THR A 60 0.28 11.48 -10.14
CA THR A 60 1.17 10.59 -9.39
C THR A 60 1.39 11.11 -7.97
N ASN A 61 1.79 12.38 -7.82
CA ASN A 61 2.01 12.99 -6.51
C ASN A 61 0.74 13.02 -5.65
N ARG A 62 -0.43 13.25 -6.27
CA ARG A 62 -1.72 13.18 -5.56
C ARG A 62 -1.97 11.78 -4.99
N VAL A 63 -1.75 10.73 -5.78
CA VAL A 63 -1.94 9.35 -5.31
C VAL A 63 -0.93 9.00 -4.21
N LEU A 64 0.33 9.42 -4.35
CA LEU A 64 1.35 9.19 -3.32
C LEU A 64 1.04 9.93 -2.02
N ALA A 65 0.65 11.19 -2.10
CA ALA A 65 0.23 11.98 -0.94
C ALA A 65 -0.99 11.35 -0.26
N GLN A 66 -1.97 10.87 -1.06
CA GLN A 66 -3.12 10.14 -0.53
C GLN A 66 -2.67 8.87 0.21
N SER A 67 -1.77 8.07 -0.36
CA SER A 67 -1.26 6.87 0.30
C SER A 67 -0.47 7.17 1.59
N THR A 68 0.34 8.23 1.61
CA THR A 68 1.02 8.68 2.85
C THR A 68 0.00 9.10 3.91
N SER A 69 -1.06 9.82 3.52
CA SER A 69 -2.15 10.20 4.43
C SER A 69 -2.91 8.98 4.95
N ASP A 70 -3.18 7.98 4.11
CA ASP A 70 -3.84 6.73 4.51
C ASP A 70 -2.98 5.99 5.56
N PHE A 71 -1.66 5.90 5.35
CA PHE A 71 -0.72 5.32 6.32
C PHE A 71 -0.66 6.10 7.63
N LEU A 72 -0.64 7.44 7.57
CA LEU A 72 -0.67 8.28 8.76
C LEU A 72 -1.94 8.05 9.57
N ALA A 73 -3.10 8.03 8.91
CA ALA A 73 -4.38 7.78 9.57
C ALA A 73 -4.44 6.39 10.24
N LEU A 74 -3.85 5.37 9.61
CA LEU A 74 -3.72 4.03 10.20
C LEU A 74 -2.77 4.03 11.41
N ALA A 75 -1.62 4.69 11.29
CA ALA A 75 -0.62 4.78 12.36
C ALA A 75 -1.14 5.52 13.61
N SER A 76 -2.12 6.41 13.45
CA SER A 76 -2.77 7.12 14.55
C SER A 76 -3.92 6.34 15.23
N ARG A 77 -4.27 5.14 14.76
CA ARG A 77 -5.31 4.32 15.40
C ARG A 77 -4.82 3.71 16.72
N THR A 78 -5.76 3.37 17.60
CA THR A 78 -5.45 2.70 18.87
C THR A 78 -4.88 1.30 18.67
N ASN A 79 -5.39 0.55 17.67
CA ASN A 79 -4.96 -0.82 17.36
C ASN A 79 -4.62 -0.95 15.86
N PRO A 80 -3.47 -0.43 15.42
CA PRO A 80 -3.02 -0.58 14.03
C PRO A 80 -2.62 -2.03 13.76
N THR A 81 -3.06 -2.61 12.64
CA THR A 81 -2.72 -3.99 12.26
C THR A 81 -1.89 -3.99 10.98
N LYS A 82 -0.97 -4.95 10.84
CA LYS A 82 -0.19 -5.16 9.61
C LYS A 82 -1.12 -5.25 8.39
N GLU A 83 -2.19 -6.03 8.51
CA GLU A 83 -3.15 -6.25 7.44
C GLU A 83 -3.81 -4.96 6.96
N ALA A 84 -4.14 -4.02 7.87
CA ALA A 84 -4.73 -2.74 7.46
C ALA A 84 -3.76 -1.90 6.61
N PHE A 85 -2.47 -1.91 6.95
CA PHE A 85 -1.45 -1.23 6.13
C PHE A 85 -1.23 -1.92 4.80
N LEU A 86 -1.21 -3.25 4.79
CA LEU A 86 -1.08 -4.03 3.57
C LEU A 86 -2.28 -3.83 2.63
N GLN A 87 -3.51 -3.74 3.15
CA GLN A 87 -4.69 -3.36 2.37
C GLN A 87 -4.60 -1.92 1.84
N SER A 88 -4.08 -0.99 2.65
CA SER A 88 -3.81 0.39 2.20
C SER A 88 -2.75 0.44 1.12
N LEU A 89 -1.73 -0.44 1.19
CA LEU A 89 -0.73 -0.62 0.15
C LEU A 89 -1.37 -1.08 -1.16
N ASP A 90 -2.21 -2.13 -1.13
CA ASP A 90 -2.90 -2.64 -2.34
C ASP A 90 -3.75 -1.56 -2.99
N ALA A 91 -4.51 -0.81 -2.18
CA ALA A 91 -5.32 0.30 -2.68
C ALA A 91 -4.46 1.38 -3.34
N GLY A 92 -3.32 1.73 -2.73
CA GLY A 92 -2.35 2.66 -3.28
C GLY A 92 -1.74 2.19 -4.61
N LEU A 93 -1.27 0.95 -4.66
CA LEU A 93 -0.69 0.33 -5.86
C LEU A 93 -1.71 0.23 -6.99
N SER A 94 -2.96 -0.14 -6.69
CA SER A 94 -4.05 -0.19 -7.66
C SER A 94 -4.33 1.19 -8.29
N ARG A 95 -4.37 2.25 -7.46
CA ARG A 95 -4.60 3.64 -7.94
C ARG A 95 -3.48 4.14 -8.85
N ILE A 96 -2.24 3.81 -8.55
CA ILE A 96 -1.08 4.33 -9.28
C ILE A 96 -0.69 3.48 -10.50
N ASN A 97 -1.03 2.18 -10.51
CA ASN A 97 -0.65 1.24 -11.57
C ASN A 97 -0.91 1.74 -13.01
N PRO A 98 -2.07 2.35 -13.34
CA PRO A 98 -2.33 2.84 -14.69
C PRO A 98 -1.40 3.96 -15.15
N LEU A 99 -0.77 4.67 -14.21
CA LEU A 99 0.13 5.80 -14.47
C LEU A 99 1.58 5.34 -14.70
N MET A 100 1.95 4.14 -14.27
CA MET A 100 3.31 3.61 -14.37
C MET A 100 3.48 2.87 -15.70
N LYS A 101 4.22 3.48 -16.64
CA LYS A 101 4.38 2.97 -18.01
C LYS A 101 5.68 2.22 -18.23
N THR A 102 6.69 2.50 -17.41
CA THR A 102 8.00 1.88 -17.51
C THR A 102 8.29 1.02 -16.30
N LEU A 103 9.24 0.09 -16.46
CA LEU A 103 9.78 -0.67 -15.33
C LEU A 103 10.41 0.27 -14.28
N GLU A 104 11.07 1.33 -14.72
CA GLU A 104 11.69 2.33 -13.85
C GLU A 104 10.65 3.04 -12.97
N ASP A 105 9.53 3.49 -13.56
CA ASP A 105 8.44 4.14 -12.81
C ASP A 105 7.88 3.20 -11.72
N ARG A 106 7.75 1.91 -12.05
CA ARG A 106 7.26 0.88 -11.13
C ARG A 106 8.24 0.62 -10.00
N GLN A 107 9.54 0.52 -10.31
CA GLN A 107 10.59 0.33 -9.31
C GLN A 107 10.67 1.53 -8.35
N GLN A 108 10.58 2.75 -8.87
CA GLN A 108 10.55 3.98 -8.08
C GLN A 108 9.32 4.03 -7.17
N THR A 109 8.16 3.67 -7.70
CA THR A 109 6.92 3.59 -6.91
C THR A 109 7.00 2.50 -5.85
N ALA A 110 7.53 1.32 -6.17
CA ALA A 110 7.70 0.26 -5.20
C ALA A 110 8.66 0.67 -4.06
N SER A 111 9.74 1.38 -4.38
CA SER A 111 10.65 1.96 -3.38
C SER A 111 9.93 2.94 -2.46
N PHE A 112 9.09 3.83 -3.00
CA PHE A 112 8.30 4.76 -2.19
C PHE A 112 7.38 4.03 -1.21
N TYR A 113 6.68 2.98 -1.67
CA TYR A 113 5.82 2.20 -0.78
C TYR A 113 6.60 1.35 0.23
N GLN A 114 7.80 0.88 -0.12
CA GLN A 114 8.70 0.25 0.85
C GLN A 114 9.08 1.24 1.95
N ASP A 115 9.41 2.49 1.61
CA ASP A 115 9.68 3.52 2.61
C ASP A 115 8.48 3.72 3.54
N LEU A 116 7.25 3.71 3.02
CA LEU A 116 6.04 3.80 3.86
C LEU A 116 5.93 2.63 4.85
N LEU A 117 6.20 1.39 4.41
CA LEU A 117 6.20 0.20 5.27
C LEU A 117 7.28 0.29 6.35
N ASP A 118 8.49 0.69 5.97
CA ASP A 118 9.62 0.85 6.89
C ASP A 118 9.32 1.92 7.95
N LEU A 119 8.67 3.02 7.57
CA LEU A 119 8.27 4.08 8.49
C LEU A 119 7.31 3.59 9.58
N VAL A 120 6.42 2.66 9.26
CA VAL A 120 5.43 2.10 10.20
C VAL A 120 5.89 0.78 10.84
N GLY A 121 7.11 0.33 10.54
CA GLY A 121 7.71 -0.87 11.12
C GLY A 121 7.20 -2.19 10.54
N ILE A 122 6.76 -2.19 9.27
CA ILE A 122 6.37 -3.42 8.56
C ILE A 122 7.54 -3.89 7.71
N GLU A 123 8.12 -5.03 8.07
CA GLU A 123 9.34 -5.56 7.45
C GLU A 123 9.13 -6.13 6.04
N SER A 124 7.90 -6.52 5.70
CA SER A 124 7.62 -7.20 4.44
C SER A 124 6.27 -6.81 3.86
N SER A 125 6.27 -6.56 2.54
CA SER A 125 5.09 -6.35 1.73
C SER A 125 4.39 -7.65 1.30
N GLU A 126 4.85 -8.82 1.76
CA GLU A 126 4.30 -10.12 1.37
C GLU A 126 4.27 -10.35 -0.15
N GLY A 127 5.30 -9.85 -0.85
CA GLY A 127 5.44 -9.99 -2.30
C GLY A 127 4.60 -9.02 -3.12
N ARG A 128 3.76 -8.18 -2.50
CA ARG A 128 2.90 -7.20 -3.19
C ARG A 128 3.70 -6.20 -4.03
N LEU A 129 4.83 -5.71 -3.49
CA LEU A 129 5.71 -4.80 -4.22
C LEU A 129 6.40 -5.47 -5.41
N THR A 130 6.88 -6.70 -5.24
CA THR A 130 7.49 -7.48 -6.33
C THR A 130 6.46 -7.75 -7.44
N ALA A 131 5.26 -8.20 -7.08
CA ALA A 131 4.19 -8.45 -8.03
C ALA A 131 3.78 -7.18 -8.80
N PHE A 132 3.76 -6.02 -8.13
CA PHE A 132 3.48 -4.75 -8.80
C PHE A 132 4.53 -4.38 -9.85
N VAL A 133 5.82 -4.55 -9.53
CA VAL A 133 6.92 -4.31 -10.47
C VAL A 133 6.83 -5.25 -11.69
N GLU A 134 6.48 -6.51 -11.47
CA GLU A 134 6.39 -7.53 -12.51
C GLU A 134 5.10 -7.47 -13.35
N SER A 135 4.06 -6.75 -12.92
CA SER A 135 2.75 -6.74 -13.59
C SER A 135 2.72 -6.18 -15.03
N GLU A 136 3.78 -5.52 -15.52
CA GLU A 136 3.94 -5.16 -16.94
C GLU A 136 4.40 -6.36 -17.81
N SER A 137 5.16 -7.31 -17.22
CA SER A 137 5.70 -8.48 -17.92
C SER A 137 4.59 -9.47 -18.33
N THR A 138 3.51 -9.55 -17.55
CA THR A 138 2.41 -10.49 -17.78
C THR A 138 1.31 -9.97 -18.69
N ALA A 139 1.26 -8.66 -18.98
CA ALA A 139 0.24 -8.07 -19.85
C ALA A 139 0.53 -8.20 -21.36
N LYS A 140 1.66 -8.81 -21.74
CA LYS A 140 2.10 -9.02 -23.14
C LYS A 140 2.19 -10.49 -23.56
N GLN A 141 1.55 -11.41 -22.82
CA GLN A 141 1.44 -12.83 -23.20
C GLN A 141 0.04 -13.18 -23.71
#